data_AF-A0A146K7B6-F1
#
_entry.id   AF-A0A146K7B6-F1
#
_cell.length_a   1.000
_cell.length_b   1.000
_cell.length_c   1.000
_cell.angle_alpha   90.00
_cell.angle_beta   90.00
_cell.angle_gamma   90.00
#
_symmetry.space_group_name_H-M   'P 1'
#
loop_
_entity.id
_entity.type
_entity.pdbx_description
1 polymer ?
#
loop_
_entity_poly.entity_id
_entity_poly.type
_entity_poly.pdbx_seq_one_letter_code
_entity_poly.pdbx_strand_id
1 'polypeptide(L)'
;KKIKVINKDDSNKEQKIKISNKKMTQNFEEIEKKTQEIYGKMQGKVPEVFKNPQQFNKEYKEIDPNMDPHKLIYRTSNSQYGNFNPSLIEMPTEFRGKNETLIKQQNYQVYRSARLNCEMDKHRFMNPTVTIKRK
;
A
#
# COMPACT_ATOMS: atom_id res chain seq x y z
N LYS A 1 -56.20 -26.05 -13.61
CA LYS A 1 -55.61 -24.81 -13.05
C LYS A 1 -55.12 -25.12 -11.63
N LYS A 2 -53.81 -25.23 -11.38
CA LYS A 2 -53.27 -25.46 -10.02
C LYS A 2 -53.17 -24.11 -9.31
N ILE A 3 -53.96 -23.90 -8.28
CA ILE A 3 -53.90 -22.71 -7.42
C ILE A 3 -52.77 -22.97 -6.41
N LYS A 4 -51.67 -22.23 -6.51
CA LYS A 4 -50.64 -22.18 -5.45
C LYS A 4 -51.24 -21.41 -4.28
N VAL A 5 -51.64 -22.12 -3.22
CA VAL A 5 -51.97 -21.52 -1.93
C VAL A 5 -50.66 -21.08 -1.30
N ILE A 6 -50.38 -19.77 -1.35
CA ILE A 6 -49.26 -19.18 -0.62
C ILE A 6 -49.80 -18.84 0.77
N ASN A 7 -49.34 -19.57 1.79
CA ASN A 7 -49.73 -19.33 3.17
C ASN A 7 -49.24 -17.93 3.60
N LYS A 8 -50.17 -17.09 4.10
CA LYS A 8 -49.88 -15.71 4.53
C LYS A 8 -48.74 -15.65 5.57
N ASP A 9 -48.58 -16.69 6.37
CA ASP A 9 -47.57 -16.78 7.44
C ASP A 9 -46.13 -16.89 6.92
N ASP A 10 -45.92 -17.53 5.77
CA ASP A 10 -44.60 -17.65 5.14
C ASP A 10 -44.17 -16.30 4.53
N SER A 11 -45.11 -15.55 3.94
CA SER A 11 -44.83 -14.21 3.40
C SER A 11 -44.43 -13.22 4.50
N ASN A 12 -45.01 -13.36 5.69
CA ASN A 12 -44.78 -12.46 6.82
C ASN A 12 -43.43 -12.77 7.51
N LYS A 13 -43.02 -14.05 7.55
CA LYS A 13 -41.66 -14.46 7.96
C LYS A 13 -40.59 -13.98 7.00
N GLU A 14 -40.79 -14.13 5.69
CA GLU A 14 -39.85 -13.65 4.67
C GLU A 14 -39.66 -12.12 4.72
N GLN A 15 -40.74 -11.36 4.96
CA GLN A 15 -40.65 -9.92 5.12
C GLN A 15 -39.87 -9.52 6.39
N LYS A 16 -40.09 -10.21 7.52
CA LYS A 16 -39.32 -9.98 8.75
C LYS A 16 -37.83 -10.29 8.58
N ILE A 17 -37.49 -11.37 7.87
CA ILE A 17 -36.09 -11.73 7.56
C ILE A 17 -35.44 -10.66 6.67
N LYS A 18 -36.14 -10.20 5.62
CA LYS A 18 -35.65 -9.13 4.74
C LYS A 18 -35.39 -7.82 5.51
N ILE A 19 -36.29 -7.46 6.42
CA ILE A 19 -36.13 -6.26 7.26
C ILE A 19 -34.95 -6.42 8.23
N SER A 20 -34.79 -7.58 8.84
CA SER A 20 -33.66 -7.90 9.73
C SER A 20 -32.32 -7.80 8.99
N ASN A 21 -32.23 -8.41 7.81
CA ASN A 21 -31.03 -8.35 6.97
C ASN A 21 -30.70 -6.92 6.56
N LYS A 22 -31.71 -6.11 6.18
CA LYS A 22 -31.53 -4.70 5.83
C LYS A 22 -31.04 -3.85 7.01
N LYS A 23 -31.53 -4.12 8.23
CA LYS A 23 -31.03 -3.43 9.43
C LYS A 23 -29.59 -3.84 9.76
N MET A 24 -29.25 -5.12 9.61
CA MET A 24 -27.88 -5.58 9.79
C MET A 24 -26.92 -4.95 8.78
N THR A 25 -27.26 -4.90 7.49
CA THR A 25 -26.39 -4.27 6.47
C THR A 25 -26.13 -2.81 6.76
N GLN A 26 -27.15 -2.06 7.21
CA GLN A 26 -27.00 -0.65 7.61
C GLN A 26 -26.06 -0.49 8.82
N ASN A 27 -26.18 -1.34 9.83
CA ASN A 27 -25.28 -1.32 10.98
C ASN A 27 -23.82 -1.64 10.58
N PHE A 28 -23.62 -2.58 9.66
CA PHE A 28 -22.28 -2.91 9.15
C PHE A 28 -21.67 -1.76 8.37
N GLU A 29 -22.43 -1.08 7.51
CA GLU A 29 -21.97 0.11 6.78
C GLU A 29 -21.58 1.26 7.73
N GLU A 30 -22.33 1.45 8.82
CA GLU A 30 -22.00 2.47 9.83
C GLU A 30 -20.72 2.13 10.60
N ILE A 31 -20.54 0.86 10.96
CA ILE A 31 -19.32 0.37 11.62
C ILE A 31 -18.12 0.53 10.67
N GLU A 32 -18.28 0.16 9.40
CA GLU A 32 -17.23 0.28 8.40
C GLU A 32 -16.77 1.73 8.26
N LYS A 33 -17.71 2.69 8.14
CA LYS A 33 -17.37 4.12 8.08
C LYS A 33 -16.62 4.61 9.32
N LYS A 34 -17.08 4.23 10.52
CA LYS A 34 -16.39 4.59 11.77
C LYS A 34 -14.99 4.00 11.85
N THR A 35 -14.81 2.74 11.42
CA THR A 35 -13.49 2.10 11.40
C THR A 35 -12.57 2.77 10.39
N GLN A 36 -13.08 3.16 9.21
CA GLN A 36 -12.32 3.92 8.22
C GLN A 36 -11.87 5.29 8.75
N GLU A 37 -12.75 5.98 9.48
CA GLU A 37 -12.43 7.28 10.09
C GLU A 37 -11.35 7.15 11.17
N ILE A 38 -11.44 6.13 12.04
CA ILE A 38 -10.44 5.88 13.09
C ILE A 38 -9.09 5.50 12.47
N TYR A 39 -9.08 4.58 11.49
CA TYR A 39 -7.85 4.19 10.81
C TYR A 39 -7.22 5.35 10.04
N GLY A 40 -8.03 6.19 9.39
CA GLY A 40 -7.54 7.40 8.71
C GLY A 40 -6.88 8.40 9.66
N LYS A 41 -7.33 8.48 10.92
CA LYS A 41 -6.69 9.31 11.96
C LYS A 41 -5.42 8.69 12.54
N MET A 42 -5.35 7.36 12.60
CA MET A 42 -4.18 6.63 13.11
C MET A 42 -3.06 6.49 12.08
N GLN A 43 -3.38 6.51 10.78
CA GLN A 43 -2.39 6.42 9.72
C GLN A 43 -1.55 7.70 9.67
N GLY A 44 -0.25 7.56 9.91
CA GLY A 44 0.73 8.64 9.83
C GLY A 44 1.13 8.97 8.39
N LYS A 45 2.44 9.19 8.16
CA LYS A 45 3.01 9.38 6.82
C LYS A 45 3.06 8.04 6.07
N VAL A 46 1.91 7.59 5.59
CA VAL A 46 1.78 6.38 4.78
C VAL A 46 1.51 6.79 3.31
N PRO A 47 2.15 6.13 2.32
CA PRO A 47 1.83 6.34 0.91
C PRO A 47 0.35 6.15 0.60
N GLU A 48 -0.15 6.88 -0.40
CA GLU A 48 -1.57 6.91 -0.77
C GLU A 48 -2.13 5.52 -1.14
N VAL A 49 -1.27 4.65 -1.68
CA VAL A 49 -1.63 3.27 -2.06
C VAL A 49 -2.14 2.46 -0.85
N PHE A 50 -1.58 2.67 0.34
CA PHE A 50 -2.03 1.99 1.57
C PHE A 50 -3.23 2.66 2.23
N LYS A 51 -3.63 3.87 1.79
CA LYS A 51 -4.87 4.51 2.25
C LYS A 51 -6.09 3.93 1.54
N ASN A 52 -5.89 3.42 0.32
CA ASN A 52 -6.93 2.86 -0.52
C ASN A 52 -6.62 1.39 -0.85
N PRO A 53 -6.98 0.43 0.04
CA PRO A 53 -6.71 -1.01 -0.16
C PRO A 53 -7.21 -1.55 -1.50
N GLN A 54 -8.29 -0.96 -2.03
CA GLN A 54 -8.86 -1.33 -3.34
C GLN A 54 -7.87 -1.14 -4.50
N GLN A 55 -6.84 -0.29 -4.36
CA GLN A 55 -5.81 -0.13 -5.39
C GLN A 55 -4.88 -1.35 -5.50
N PHE A 56 -4.85 -2.22 -4.48
CA PHE A 56 -4.16 -3.51 -4.53
C PHE A 56 -4.99 -4.61 -5.22
N ASN A 57 -6.29 -4.39 -5.44
CA ASN A 57 -7.14 -5.28 -6.22
C ASN A 57 -6.89 -5.10 -7.72
N LYS A 58 -5.67 -5.41 -8.17
CA LYS A 58 -5.40 -5.56 -9.60
C LYS A 58 -5.94 -6.91 -10.04
N GLU A 59 -7.08 -6.86 -10.72
CA GLU A 59 -7.60 -7.95 -11.56
C GLU A 59 -7.63 -9.32 -10.87
N TYR A 60 -8.27 -9.38 -9.70
CA TYR A 60 -8.83 -10.65 -9.29
C TYR A 60 -9.94 -10.99 -10.29
N LYS A 61 -9.71 -11.99 -11.15
CA LYS A 61 -10.83 -12.79 -11.65
C LYS A 61 -11.44 -13.39 -10.40
N GLU A 62 -12.50 -12.77 -9.91
CA GLU A 62 -13.30 -13.29 -8.82
C GLU A 62 -13.45 -14.80 -9.06
N ILE A 63 -13.34 -15.57 -7.98
CA ILE A 63 -13.95 -16.89 -7.96
C ILE A 63 -15.39 -16.60 -8.34
N ASP A 64 -15.75 -16.90 -9.59
CA ASP A 64 -17.07 -16.65 -10.13
C ASP A 64 -18.05 -17.22 -9.09
N PRO A 65 -19.02 -16.45 -8.57
CA PRO A 65 -19.99 -17.01 -7.64
C PRO A 65 -20.79 -18.18 -8.28
N ASN A 66 -20.70 -18.33 -9.61
CA ASN A 66 -21.16 -19.50 -10.39
C ASN A 66 -20.04 -20.49 -10.78
N MET A 67 -18.86 -20.44 -10.13
CA MET A 67 -17.74 -21.32 -10.45
C MET A 67 -18.13 -22.77 -10.16
N ASP A 68 -18.16 -23.57 -11.22
CA ASP A 68 -18.55 -24.97 -11.20
C ASP A 68 -17.87 -25.72 -10.02
N PRO A 69 -18.62 -26.39 -9.13
CA PRO A 69 -18.06 -27.12 -7.99
C PRO A 69 -16.99 -28.14 -8.40
N HIS A 70 -17.00 -28.62 -9.65
CA HIS A 70 -15.93 -29.48 -10.17
C HIS A 70 -14.56 -28.79 -10.33
N LYS A 71 -14.52 -27.46 -10.52
CA LYS A 71 -13.26 -26.70 -10.53
C LYS A 71 -12.64 -26.55 -9.13
N LEU A 72 -13.44 -26.68 -8.06
CA LEU A 72 -12.93 -26.69 -6.69
C LEU A 72 -12.13 -27.96 -6.37
N ILE A 73 -12.41 -29.06 -7.09
CA ILE A 73 -11.72 -30.36 -6.91
C ILE A 73 -10.26 -30.27 -7.39
N TYR A 74 -9.97 -29.45 -8.40
CA TYR A 74 -8.62 -29.26 -8.97
C TYR A 74 -7.91 -28.01 -8.45
N ARG A 75 -8.11 -27.69 -7.17
CA ARG A 75 -7.51 -26.53 -6.51
C ARG A 75 -6.28 -26.96 -5.70
N THR A 76 -5.10 -26.42 -6.04
CA THR A 76 -3.87 -26.68 -5.28
C THR A 76 -3.80 -25.74 -4.06
N SER A 77 -3.02 -26.09 -3.03
CA SER A 77 -2.76 -25.21 -1.88
C SER A 77 -2.23 -23.84 -2.30
N ASN A 78 -1.46 -23.78 -3.38
CA ASN A 78 -0.89 -22.53 -3.89
C ASN A 78 -1.93 -21.53 -4.42
N SER A 79 -3.12 -22.01 -4.80
CA SER A 79 -4.21 -21.14 -5.27
C SER A 79 -4.88 -20.31 -4.16
N GLN A 80 -4.49 -20.52 -2.89
CA GLN A 80 -4.89 -19.66 -1.78
C GLN A 80 -4.06 -18.38 -1.73
N TYR A 81 -2.81 -18.40 -2.24
CA TYR A 81 -1.97 -17.21 -2.23
C TYR A 81 -2.53 -16.14 -3.17
N GLY A 82 -2.55 -14.91 -2.67
CA GLY A 82 -3.11 -13.74 -3.34
C GLY A 82 -4.64 -13.68 -3.31
N ASN A 83 -5.37 -14.81 -3.14
CA ASN A 83 -6.83 -14.88 -3.24
C ASN A 83 -7.53 -14.27 -2.02
N PHE A 84 -7.38 -12.97 -1.87
CA PHE A 84 -7.80 -12.20 -0.73
C PHE A 84 -8.01 -10.73 -1.13
N ASN A 85 -9.09 -10.14 -0.62
CA ASN A 85 -9.39 -8.72 -0.82
C ASN A 85 -8.87 -7.93 0.41
N PRO A 86 -7.77 -7.16 0.27
CA PRO A 86 -7.20 -6.41 1.37
C PRO A 86 -8.17 -5.37 1.91
N SER A 87 -8.24 -5.32 3.23
CA SER A 87 -9.03 -4.35 3.98
C SER A 87 -8.14 -3.25 4.55
N LEU A 88 -8.75 -2.14 4.97
CA LEU A 88 -8.01 -1.02 5.56
C LEU A 88 -7.31 -1.41 6.88
N ILE A 89 -7.88 -2.37 7.61
CA ILE A 89 -7.37 -2.84 8.89
C ILE A 89 -6.03 -3.57 8.73
N GLU A 90 -5.77 -4.15 7.57
CA GLU A 90 -4.52 -4.86 7.27
C GLU A 90 -3.43 -3.92 6.73
N MET A 91 -3.80 -2.67 6.43
CA MET A 91 -2.84 -1.67 5.97
C MET A 91 -2.00 -1.15 7.14
N PRO A 92 -0.70 -0.91 6.92
CA PRO A 92 0.16 -0.41 7.98
C PRO A 92 -0.25 1.02 8.38
N THR A 93 -0.13 1.31 9.67
CA THR A 93 -0.33 2.66 10.22
C THR A 93 0.88 3.58 10.01
N GLU A 94 2.07 3.00 9.86
CA GLU A 94 3.30 3.70 9.48
C GLU A 94 4.05 2.93 8.40
N PHE A 95 4.58 3.65 7.40
CA PHE A 95 5.44 3.07 6.36
C PHE A 95 6.78 3.80 6.33
N ARG A 96 7.87 3.09 6.67
CA ARG A 96 9.23 3.63 6.64
C ARG A 96 9.99 3.09 5.45
N GLY A 97 9.60 3.54 4.25
CA GLY A 97 10.33 3.23 3.02
C GLY A 97 11.72 3.88 3.01
N LYS A 98 12.72 3.18 2.46
CA LYS A 98 14.04 3.76 2.22
C LYS A 98 14.02 4.57 0.91
N ASN A 99 14.42 5.83 0.99
CA ASN A 99 14.63 6.66 -0.20
C ASN A 99 16.04 6.46 -0.73
N GLU A 100 16.19 5.63 -1.76
CA GLU A 100 17.49 5.34 -2.39
C GLU A 100 17.84 6.27 -3.54
N THR A 101 17.09 7.37 -3.74
CA THR A 101 17.24 8.26 -4.90
C THR A 101 18.64 8.87 -4.98
N LEU A 102 19.18 9.36 -3.86
CA LEU A 102 20.52 9.95 -3.80
C LEU A 102 21.62 8.94 -4.11
N ILE A 103 21.49 7.71 -3.58
CA ILE A 103 22.47 6.63 -3.81
C ILE A 103 22.42 6.19 -5.27
N LYS A 104 21.23 6.11 -5.89
CA LYS A 104 21.06 5.76 -7.30
C LYS A 104 21.53 6.87 -8.25
N GLN A 105 21.49 8.13 -7.81
CA GLN A 105 22.04 9.27 -8.56
C GLN A 105 23.56 9.37 -8.46
N GLN A 106 24.16 8.83 -7.39
CA GLN A 106 25.60 8.63 -7.35
C GLN A 106 25.95 7.57 -8.39
N ASN A 107 26.41 8.02 -9.55
CA ASN A 107 26.97 7.16 -10.58
C ASN A 107 27.97 6.20 -9.90
N TYR A 108 27.99 4.93 -10.31
CA TYR A 108 28.99 3.91 -9.92
C TYR A 108 30.40 4.32 -10.39
N GLN A 109 30.89 5.45 -9.90
CA GLN A 109 32.12 6.07 -10.32
C GLN A 109 33.18 5.77 -9.28
N VAL A 110 34.22 5.07 -9.73
CA VAL A 110 35.50 5.08 -9.05
C VAL A 110 35.99 6.52 -9.09
N TYR A 111 35.93 7.22 -7.95
CA TYR A 111 36.44 8.59 -7.84
C TYR A 111 37.94 8.58 -8.16
N ARG A 112 38.30 9.06 -9.35
CA ARG A 112 39.69 9.30 -9.75
C ARG A 112 39.95 10.80 -9.77
N SER A 113 40.86 11.26 -8.92
CA SER A 113 41.36 12.63 -8.98
C SER A 113 42.44 12.74 -10.06
N ALA A 114 42.19 13.55 -11.09
CA ALA A 114 43.18 13.95 -12.09
C ALA A 114 43.62 15.42 -11.92
N ARG A 115 43.43 15.97 -10.71
CA ARG A 115 43.72 17.38 -10.41
C ARG A 115 45.20 17.54 -10.04
N LEU A 116 45.82 18.60 -10.54
CA LEU A 116 47.15 19.03 -10.08
C LEU A 116 47.00 19.74 -8.73
N ASN A 117 47.94 19.52 -7.81
CA ASN A 117 47.97 20.24 -6.54
C ASN A 117 48.39 21.68 -6.79
N CYS A 118 47.43 22.60 -6.75
CA CYS A 118 47.65 24.06 -6.84
C CYS A 118 47.66 24.73 -5.46
N GLU A 119 47.82 23.97 -4.39
CA GLU A 119 47.85 24.53 -3.03
C GLU A 119 49.12 25.35 -2.84
N MET A 120 48.95 26.62 -2.46
CA MET A 120 50.05 27.52 -2.12
C MET A 120 50.69 27.07 -0.80
N ASP A 121 52.01 26.89 -0.79
CA ASP A 121 52.77 26.59 0.42
C ASP A 121 52.70 27.76 1.39
N LYS A 122 51.88 27.61 2.44
CA LYS A 122 51.63 28.64 3.47
C LYS A 122 52.84 28.92 4.35
N HIS A 123 53.84 28.04 4.38
CA HIS A 123 55.07 28.23 5.15
C HIS A 123 56.18 28.91 4.33
N ARG A 124 56.03 28.97 3.00
CA ARG A 124 56.90 29.73 2.08
C ARG A 124 56.39 31.11 1.73
N PHE A 125 55.43 31.66 2.50
CA PHE A 125 54.92 33.01 2.29
C PHE A 125 56.04 34.03 2.55
N MET A 126 56.86 34.26 1.53
CA MET A 126 57.84 35.33 1.49
C MET A 126 57.07 36.63 1.35
N ASN A 127 57.29 37.58 2.25
CA ASN A 127 56.78 38.93 2.08
C ASN A 127 57.16 39.43 0.67
N PRO A 128 56.23 40.06 -0.08
CA PRO A 128 56.44 40.45 -1.47
C PRO A 128 57.59 41.46 -1.67
N THR A 129 58.13 42.00 -0.58
CA THR A 129 59.26 42.95 -0.54
C THR A 129 60.60 42.29 -0.25
N VAL A 130 60.66 40.96 -0.04
CA VAL A 130 61.92 40.26 0.27
C VAL A 130 62.62 39.90 -1.05
N THR A 131 63.56 40.74 -1.49
CA THR A 131 64.52 40.37 -2.52
C THR A 131 65.44 39.26 -2.01
N ILE A 132 65.33 38.07 -2.60
CA ILE A 132 66.26 36.96 -2.38
C ILE A 132 67.63 37.38 -2.91
N LYS A 133 68.55 37.76 -2.02
CA LYS A 133 69.96 37.89 -2.40
C LYS A 133 70.51 36.48 -2.63
N ARG A 134 70.75 36.13 -3.90
CA ARG A 134 71.53 34.95 -4.25
C ARG A 134 72.98 35.20 -3.77
N LYS A 135 73.47 34.34 -2.88
CA LYS A 135 74.91 34.17 -2.67
C LYS A 135 75.47 33.30 -3.79
#